data_AF-A0A8J1M9M3-F1
#
_entry.id   AF-A0A8J1M9M3-F1
#
_cell.length_a   1.000
_cell.length_b   1.000
_cell.length_c   1.000
_cell.angle_alpha   90.00
_cell.angle_beta   90.00
_cell.angle_gamma   90.00
#
_symmetry.space_group_name_H-M   'P 1'
#
loop_
_entity.id
_entity.type
_entity.pdbx_description
1 polymer ?
#
loop_
_entity_poly.entity_id
_entity_poly.type
_entity_poly.pdbx_seq_one_letter_code
_entity_poly.pdbx_strand_id
1 'polypeptide(L)'
;MYGQGAAGAGRGAEKDRRLDNGYLHGTPRNHPDEGRWGSERMGEQNIPDTAQQPCQDTSRDPQYMGGFSMILPNQSKREKTQTIAKQELENWERFKEARKPGPIKLTPKNLGGGITEGEARWNQQLTQSQSRYQKMLKREEYKTKQREEEEAQIQKMKNIQRQKAEKLEEKKRQQEAQRQIEYSGDRYRRNNEFLDRLSLTETSYQNQTQECSGNAYKARIQREEYKNKQRAEEEAMIQAAKLEEKARQQELERQMKWQEDKYQTNSAFLNQMSWPAESYEEYEEYTNQSDEDLPTAWALNHDYRQEKKVQEQRQLEQMKEEQRIMALSHAYRQEQKAQEQRQLQQMKEEQRRKSELLDVTRIKQEKESRLTEQEERRRVNNAFLDRLQGKNWGN
;
A
#
# COMPACT_ATOMS: atom_id res chain seq x y z
N MET A 1 51.72 -1.02 29.49
CA MET A 1 52.18 0.38 29.29
C MET A 1 52.85 0.47 27.93
N TYR A 2 52.67 1.62 27.26
CA TYR A 2 53.04 1.96 25.87
C TYR A 2 52.18 1.28 24.79
N GLY A 3 51.55 1.99 23.86
CA GLY A 3 51.51 3.44 23.62
C GLY A 3 50.88 3.76 22.26
N GLN A 4 50.47 5.03 22.13
CA GLN A 4 50.45 5.87 20.90
C GLN A 4 49.48 5.47 19.78
N GLY A 5 48.78 6.35 19.07
CA GLY A 5 48.71 7.81 18.97
C GLY A 5 47.46 8.13 18.12
N ALA A 6 46.70 9.17 18.43
CA ALA A 6 46.90 10.56 18.01
C ALA A 6 46.26 10.91 16.65
N ALA A 7 45.33 11.89 16.74
CA ALA A 7 44.92 12.90 15.75
C ALA A 7 44.33 12.42 14.40
N GLY A 8 43.33 13.08 13.81
CA GLY A 8 42.65 14.32 14.12
C GLY A 8 41.82 14.78 12.90
N ALA A 9 40.79 15.58 13.19
CA ALA A 9 40.13 16.59 12.35
C ALA A 9 39.61 16.25 10.94
N GLY A 10 38.27 16.39 10.78
CA GLY A 10 37.77 17.42 9.86
C GLY A 10 36.65 17.04 8.89
N ARG A 11 35.53 17.76 9.05
CA ARG A 11 34.58 18.27 8.03
C ARG A 11 33.32 17.46 7.66
N GLY A 12 32.20 18.19 7.65
CA GLY A 12 31.03 17.98 6.78
C GLY A 12 29.83 17.34 7.49
N ALA A 13 28.93 18.10 8.12
CA ALA A 13 27.78 18.78 7.50
C ALA A 13 26.71 17.81 6.95
N GLU A 14 25.76 17.37 7.78
CA GLU A 14 24.46 16.91 7.27
C GLU A 14 23.32 17.04 8.32
N LYS A 15 22.56 18.13 8.14
CA LYS A 15 21.14 18.37 8.47
C LYS A 15 20.41 17.34 9.37
N ASP A 16 20.40 17.59 10.67
CA ASP A 16 19.33 17.14 11.57
C ASP A 16 18.08 18.01 11.35
N ARG A 17 17.07 17.49 10.64
CA ARG A 17 15.69 17.99 10.75
C ARG A 17 15.08 17.41 12.02
N ARG A 18 15.23 18.14 13.13
CA ARG A 18 14.29 18.06 14.26
C ARG A 18 12.91 18.44 13.75
N LEU A 19 11.96 17.52 13.92
CA LEU A 19 10.54 17.73 13.72
C LEU A 19 10.07 18.75 14.75
N ASP A 20 9.73 19.94 14.27
CA ASP A 20 9.09 20.97 15.06
C ASP A 20 7.59 20.66 15.14
N ASN A 21 7.09 20.52 16.35
CA ASN A 21 5.67 20.40 16.67
C ASN A 21 5.01 21.77 16.45
N GLY A 22 4.45 21.97 15.26
CA GLY A 22 3.69 23.15 14.89
C GLY A 22 2.19 22.87 14.78
N TYR A 23 1.50 23.19 15.86
CA TYR A 23 0.08 23.49 16.04
C TYR A 23 -0.87 23.59 14.82
N LEU A 24 -2.05 22.98 15.04
CA LEU A 24 -3.34 23.23 14.40
C LEU A 24 -3.57 24.71 14.01
N HIS A 25 -3.85 24.96 12.73
CA HIS A 25 -4.60 26.14 12.30
C HIS A 25 -6.04 25.73 11.96
N GLY A 26 -6.91 25.87 12.97
CA GLY A 26 -8.34 26.03 12.77
C GLY A 26 -8.62 27.43 12.22
N THR A 27 -9.54 27.51 11.26
CA THR A 27 -10.05 28.77 10.72
C THR A 27 -10.88 29.49 11.78
N PRO A 28 -10.64 30.79 12.08
CA PRO A 28 -11.47 31.52 13.02
C PRO A 28 -12.78 31.92 12.35
N ARG A 29 -13.89 31.51 12.97
CA ARG A 29 -15.21 32.13 12.80
C ARG A 29 -15.11 33.60 13.17
N ASN A 30 -15.58 34.47 12.28
CA ASN A 30 -15.92 35.85 12.62
C ASN A 30 -17.00 35.85 13.71
N HIS A 31 -16.60 36.15 14.94
CA HIS A 31 -17.49 36.55 16.02
C HIS A 31 -16.89 37.84 16.60
N PRO A 32 -17.59 38.98 16.53
CA PRO A 32 -17.10 40.17 17.22
C PRO A 32 -17.25 39.98 18.73
N ASP A 33 -16.13 40.31 19.37
CA ASP A 33 -15.82 40.41 20.78
C ASP A 33 -16.66 41.54 21.43
N GLU A 34 -17.71 41.19 22.17
CA GLU A 34 -18.37 42.12 23.09
C GLU A 34 -17.97 41.77 24.52
N GLY A 35 -16.80 42.28 24.92
CA GLY A 35 -16.23 42.00 26.22
C GLY A 35 -15.04 42.87 26.61
N ARG A 36 -15.00 44.14 26.19
CA ARG A 36 -13.99 45.10 26.68
C ARG A 36 -14.64 46.44 27.00
N TRP A 37 -14.86 46.68 28.28
CA TRP A 37 -15.18 48.00 28.83
C TRP A 37 -13.99 48.93 28.61
N GLY A 38 -13.88 49.48 27.40
CA GLY A 38 -13.06 50.62 27.09
C GLY A 38 -13.80 51.89 27.48
N SER A 39 -13.24 52.64 28.43
CA SER A 39 -13.53 54.06 28.59
C SER A 39 -13.18 54.81 27.30
N GLU A 40 -14.11 54.85 26.36
CA GLU A 40 -14.02 55.72 25.21
C GLU A 40 -14.81 57.00 25.48
N ARG A 41 -14.00 58.02 25.79
CA ARG A 41 -14.27 59.45 25.76
C ARG A 41 -15.14 59.82 24.54
N MET A 42 -16.45 59.85 24.72
CA MET A 42 -17.42 60.38 23.77
C MET A 42 -17.82 61.79 24.18
N GLY A 43 -17.46 62.76 23.35
CA GLY A 43 -18.22 64.00 23.17
C GLY A 43 -17.99 65.11 24.19
N GLU A 44 -16.92 65.89 23.99
CA GLU A 44 -17.00 67.34 24.20
C GLU A 44 -18.04 67.88 23.22
N GLN A 45 -19.28 68.03 23.68
CA GLN A 45 -20.26 68.90 23.07
C GLN A 45 -20.77 69.85 24.13
N ASN A 46 -20.56 71.13 23.84
CA ASN A 46 -20.99 72.32 24.58
C ASN A 46 -22.21 72.07 25.47
N ILE A 47 -21.94 71.98 26.76
CA ILE A 47 -22.90 72.33 27.79
C ILE A 47 -23.16 73.83 27.57
N PRO A 48 -24.36 74.29 27.16
CA PRO A 48 -24.68 75.68 27.35
C PRO A 48 -24.57 75.93 28.85
N ASP A 49 -23.77 76.93 29.24
CA ASP A 49 -23.73 77.54 30.57
C ASP A 49 -25.14 78.07 30.93
N THR A 50 -26.09 77.17 31.08
CA THR A 50 -27.31 77.41 31.82
C THR A 50 -26.87 77.18 33.24
N ALA A 51 -26.47 78.30 33.85
CA ALA A 51 -26.30 78.52 35.26
C ALA A 51 -26.24 77.23 36.07
N GLN A 52 -25.07 76.97 36.67
CA GLN A 52 -25.10 76.50 38.05
C GLN A 52 -26.07 77.40 38.81
N GLN A 53 -27.36 77.06 38.82
CA GLN A 53 -28.25 77.46 39.87
C GLN A 53 -27.68 76.68 41.04
N PRO A 54 -27.00 77.34 42.00
CA PRO A 54 -26.81 76.70 43.27
C PRO A 54 -28.21 76.28 43.70
N CYS A 55 -28.42 74.98 43.92
CA CYS A 55 -29.57 74.55 44.67
C CYS A 55 -29.30 75.07 46.08
N GLN A 56 -29.62 76.35 46.33
CA GLN A 56 -29.62 76.92 47.66
C GLN A 56 -30.82 76.33 48.39
N ASP A 57 -30.71 75.04 48.75
CA ASP A 57 -31.40 74.54 49.92
C ASP A 57 -30.63 75.09 51.12
N THR A 58 -30.79 76.39 51.42
CA THR A 58 -30.26 77.06 52.61
C THR A 58 -30.97 76.62 53.91
N SER A 59 -31.52 75.41 53.94
CA SER A 59 -32.09 74.81 55.13
C SER A 59 -32.03 73.28 55.04
N ARG A 60 -30.82 72.73 55.13
CA ARG A 60 -30.62 71.30 55.42
C ARG A 60 -29.50 71.12 56.43
N ASP A 61 -29.66 71.79 57.56
CA ASP A 61 -28.91 71.40 58.74
C ASP A 61 -29.42 70.01 59.18
N PRO A 62 -28.53 69.02 59.36
CA PRO A 62 -28.92 67.71 59.85
C PRO A 62 -29.57 67.88 61.23
N GLN A 63 -30.83 67.47 61.39
CA GLN A 63 -31.44 67.44 62.71
C GLN A 63 -30.82 66.30 63.51
N TYR A 64 -30.07 66.66 64.56
CA TYR A 64 -29.34 65.73 65.41
C TYR A 64 -30.22 65.30 66.58
N MET A 65 -30.69 64.05 66.55
CA MET A 65 -31.55 63.48 67.60
C MET A 65 -30.77 62.41 68.37
N GLY A 66 -29.95 62.86 69.34
CA GLY A 66 -29.25 62.04 70.33
C GLY A 66 -28.07 61.19 69.83
N GLY A 67 -28.21 60.48 68.70
CA GLY A 67 -27.19 59.58 68.15
C GLY A 67 -27.25 59.32 66.64
N PHE A 68 -28.20 59.91 65.93
CA PHE A 68 -28.26 59.87 64.46
C PHE A 68 -28.70 61.21 63.90
N SER A 69 -28.23 61.49 62.68
CA SER A 69 -28.59 62.69 61.91
C SER A 69 -29.69 62.37 60.92
N MET A 70 -30.82 63.07 61.02
CA MET A 70 -31.92 62.94 60.06
C MET A 70 -31.79 64.03 58.98
N ILE A 71 -31.68 63.61 57.72
CA ILE A 71 -31.61 64.50 56.55
C ILE A 71 -32.91 64.37 55.76
N LEU A 72 -33.61 65.49 55.57
CA LEU A 72 -34.90 65.53 54.88
C LEU A 72 -34.75 65.23 53.37
N PRO A 73 -35.65 64.43 52.76
CA PRO A 73 -35.60 64.12 51.33
C PRO A 73 -35.59 65.37 50.45
N ASN A 74 -34.69 65.42 49.48
CA ASN A 74 -34.63 66.53 48.54
C ASN A 74 -35.74 66.45 47.49
N GLN A 75 -36.78 67.27 47.68
CA GLN A 75 -37.93 67.32 46.80
C GLN A 75 -37.56 67.80 45.40
N SER A 76 -36.72 68.83 45.26
CA SER A 76 -36.24 69.29 43.94
C SER A 76 -35.42 68.21 43.21
N LYS A 77 -34.52 67.51 43.91
CA LYS A 77 -33.78 66.39 43.32
C LYS A 77 -34.71 65.24 42.93
N ARG A 78 -35.71 64.94 43.76
CA ARG A 78 -36.72 63.90 43.48
C ARG A 78 -37.55 64.25 42.25
N GLU A 79 -38.04 65.48 42.15
CA GLU A 79 -38.79 65.97 41.00
C GLU A 79 -37.94 65.89 39.73
N LYS A 80 -36.67 66.34 39.78
CA LYS A 80 -35.72 66.19 38.67
C LYS A 80 -35.53 64.73 38.25
N THR A 81 -35.39 63.81 39.21
CA THR A 81 -35.30 62.37 38.91
C THR A 81 -36.59 61.85 38.28
N GLN A 82 -37.75 62.30 38.76
CA GLN A 82 -39.04 61.90 38.18
C GLN A 82 -39.25 62.46 36.77
N THR A 83 -38.84 63.70 36.50
CA THR A 83 -38.94 64.28 35.16
C THR A 83 -38.02 63.57 34.18
N ILE A 84 -36.78 63.25 34.59
CA ILE A 84 -35.84 62.48 33.77
C ILE A 84 -36.41 61.09 33.49
N ALA A 85 -36.91 60.39 34.51
CA ALA A 85 -37.50 59.06 34.34
C ALA A 85 -38.68 59.06 33.36
N LYS A 86 -39.53 60.10 33.39
CA LYS A 86 -40.62 60.26 32.43
C LYS A 86 -40.11 60.49 31.01
N GLN A 87 -39.12 61.36 30.84
CA GLN A 87 -38.50 61.64 29.53
C GLN A 87 -37.80 60.40 28.95
N GLU A 88 -37.10 59.63 29.78
CA GLU A 88 -36.46 58.38 29.36
C GLU A 88 -37.48 57.33 28.92
N LEU A 89 -38.62 57.24 29.61
CA LEU A 89 -39.71 56.33 29.26
C LEU A 89 -40.32 56.71 27.90
N GLU A 90 -40.63 57.99 27.68
CA GLU A 90 -41.11 58.49 26.39
C GLU A 90 -40.09 58.27 25.26
N ASN A 91 -38.80 58.50 25.53
CA ASN A 91 -37.73 58.26 24.55
C ASN A 91 -37.61 56.77 24.20
N TRP A 92 -37.77 55.89 25.18
CA TRP A 92 -37.75 54.45 24.95
C TRP A 92 -38.97 53.97 24.14
N GLU A 93 -40.15 54.52 24.40
CA GLU A 93 -41.35 54.24 23.61
C GLU A 93 -41.16 54.68 22.15
N ARG A 94 -40.64 55.89 21.93
CA ARG A 94 -40.30 56.38 20.58
C ARG A 94 -39.24 55.50 19.89
N PHE A 95 -38.22 55.05 20.62
CA PHE A 95 -37.20 54.15 20.08
C PHE A 95 -37.79 52.80 19.67
N LYS A 96 -38.69 52.26 20.48
CA LYS A 96 -39.44 51.05 20.12
C LYS A 96 -40.24 51.27 18.85
N GLU A 97 -41.02 52.35 18.78
CA GLU A 97 -41.85 52.66 17.62
C GLU A 97 -41.05 52.87 16.35
N ALA A 98 -39.94 53.60 16.43
CA ALA A 98 -39.03 53.82 15.30
C ALA A 98 -38.39 52.52 14.80
N ARG A 99 -38.24 51.51 15.67
CA ARG A 99 -37.68 50.20 15.32
C ARG A 99 -38.72 49.10 15.11
N LYS A 100 -40.02 49.38 15.21
CA LYS A 100 -41.06 48.42 14.84
C LYS A 100 -40.91 48.14 13.33
N PRO A 101 -40.54 46.92 12.91
CA PRO A 101 -40.47 46.62 11.49
C PRO A 101 -41.88 46.77 10.90
N GLY A 102 -41.98 47.50 9.80
CA GLY A 102 -43.25 47.71 9.12
C GLY A 102 -43.83 46.39 8.58
N PRO A 103 -45.15 46.33 8.33
CA PRO A 103 -45.77 45.16 7.72
C PRO A 103 -45.13 44.86 6.36
N ILE A 104 -44.49 43.70 6.25
CA ILE A 104 -43.82 43.27 5.01
C ILE A 104 -44.90 42.88 4.00
N LYS A 105 -45.23 43.80 3.09
CA LYS A 105 -46.10 43.56 1.94
C LYS A 105 -45.29 43.14 0.71
N LEU A 106 -44.48 42.09 0.85
CA LEU A 106 -43.80 41.46 -0.28
C LEU A 106 -44.62 40.26 -0.73
N THR A 107 -44.90 40.15 -2.03
CA THR A 107 -45.39 38.90 -2.58
C THR A 107 -44.30 37.84 -2.38
N PRO A 108 -44.63 36.64 -1.90
CA PRO A 108 -43.64 35.59 -1.71
C PRO A 108 -43.00 35.28 -3.07
N LYS A 109 -41.76 35.71 -3.24
CA LYS A 109 -40.93 35.35 -4.38
C LYS A 109 -40.30 34.01 -4.04
N ASN A 110 -40.53 33.00 -4.88
CA ASN A 110 -39.89 31.69 -4.73
C ASN A 110 -38.37 31.89 -4.79
N LEU A 111 -37.71 31.89 -3.63
CA LEU A 111 -36.27 31.91 -3.49
C LEU A 111 -35.79 30.46 -3.52
N GLY A 112 -35.76 29.89 -4.71
CA GLY A 112 -35.30 28.52 -4.95
C GLY A 112 -35.20 28.28 -6.45
N GLY A 113 -34.16 27.55 -6.88
CA GLY A 113 -34.03 27.14 -8.29
C GLY A 113 -35.29 26.42 -8.77
N GLY A 114 -35.58 26.46 -10.08
CA GLY A 114 -36.78 25.87 -10.68
C GLY A 114 -36.88 24.34 -10.60
N ILE A 115 -36.05 23.71 -9.77
CA ILE A 115 -35.97 22.27 -9.54
C ILE A 115 -36.80 21.97 -8.30
N THR A 116 -37.69 21.00 -8.42
CA THR A 116 -38.50 20.54 -7.30
C THR A 116 -37.62 19.87 -6.24
N GLU A 117 -38.03 19.88 -4.96
CA GLU A 117 -37.24 19.26 -3.88
C GLU A 117 -36.95 17.78 -4.15
N GLY A 118 -37.92 17.04 -4.70
CA GLY A 118 -37.77 15.64 -5.06
C GLY A 118 -36.70 15.41 -6.13
N GLU A 119 -36.68 16.26 -7.16
CA GLU A 119 -35.68 16.20 -8.24
C GLU A 119 -34.28 16.56 -7.73
N ALA A 120 -34.16 17.55 -6.84
CA ALA A 120 -32.88 17.88 -6.21
C ALA A 120 -32.32 16.71 -5.36
N ARG A 121 -33.19 16.02 -4.60
CA ARG A 121 -32.80 14.83 -3.82
C ARG A 121 -32.40 13.66 -4.72
N TRP A 122 -33.15 13.42 -5.79
CA TRP A 122 -32.83 12.38 -6.77
C TRP A 122 -31.49 12.65 -7.46
N ASN A 123 -31.25 13.89 -7.91
CA ASN A 123 -29.98 14.30 -8.50
C ASN A 123 -28.81 14.17 -7.52
N GLN A 124 -29.03 14.52 -6.25
CA GLN A 124 -28.03 14.34 -5.20
C GLN A 124 -27.68 12.86 -5.01
N GLN A 125 -28.67 11.98 -4.96
CA GLN A 125 -28.46 10.54 -4.81
C GLN A 125 -27.75 9.94 -6.03
N LEU A 126 -28.12 10.36 -7.24
CA LEU A 126 -27.47 9.97 -8.48
C LEU A 126 -26.01 10.44 -8.54
N THR A 127 -25.74 11.66 -8.13
CA THR A 127 -24.36 12.20 -8.07
C THR A 127 -23.52 11.43 -7.04
N GLN A 128 -24.09 11.10 -5.89
CA GLN A 128 -23.40 10.31 -4.86
C GLN A 128 -23.04 8.90 -5.37
N SER A 129 -23.94 8.24 -6.10
CA SER A 129 -23.68 6.91 -6.65
C SER A 129 -22.59 6.94 -7.73
N GLN A 130 -22.63 7.92 -8.63
CA GLN A 130 -21.61 8.11 -9.67
C GLN A 130 -20.23 8.47 -9.09
N SER A 131 -20.18 9.33 -8.07
CA SER A 131 -18.93 9.72 -7.41
C SER A 131 -18.24 8.52 -6.75
N ARG A 132 -19.00 7.62 -6.12
CA ARG A 132 -18.46 6.36 -5.57
C ARG A 132 -17.80 5.50 -6.65
N TYR A 133 -18.47 5.35 -7.80
CA TYR A 133 -17.94 4.56 -8.92
C TYR A 133 -16.67 5.18 -9.50
N GLN A 134 -16.65 6.49 -9.73
CA GLN A 134 -15.46 7.21 -10.21
C GLN A 134 -14.28 7.08 -9.25
N LYS A 135 -14.53 7.10 -7.94
CA LYS A 135 -13.48 6.90 -6.92
C LYS A 135 -12.90 5.49 -6.97
N MET A 136 -13.73 4.48 -7.22
CA MET A 136 -13.28 3.09 -7.39
C MET A 136 -12.43 2.93 -8.64
N LEU A 137 -12.85 3.51 -9.78
CA LEU A 137 -12.06 3.49 -11.02
C LEU A 137 -10.68 4.12 -10.83
N LYS A 138 -10.61 5.34 -10.29
CA LYS A 138 -9.33 6.01 -10.01
C LYS A 138 -8.42 5.20 -9.10
N ARG A 139 -8.99 4.46 -8.14
CA ARG A 139 -8.23 3.58 -7.24
C ARG A 139 -7.66 2.37 -7.98
N GLU A 140 -8.44 1.76 -8.87
CA GLU A 140 -7.97 0.63 -9.67
C GLU A 140 -6.92 1.06 -10.69
N GLU A 141 -7.11 2.19 -11.38
CA GLU A 141 -6.10 2.78 -12.27
C GLU A 141 -4.78 3.07 -11.55
N TYR A 142 -4.83 3.55 -10.31
CA TYR A 142 -3.63 3.76 -9.52
C TYR A 142 -2.92 2.43 -9.19
N LYS A 143 -3.67 1.39 -8.83
CA LYS A 143 -3.11 0.06 -8.55
C LYS A 143 -2.54 -0.63 -9.79
N THR A 144 -3.19 -0.49 -10.95
CA THR A 144 -2.65 -1.05 -12.21
C THR A 144 -1.35 -0.37 -12.55
N LYS A 145 -1.29 0.96 -12.48
CA LYS A 145 -0.07 1.73 -12.73
C LYS A 145 1.06 1.34 -11.79
N GLN A 146 0.79 1.16 -10.49
CA GLN A 146 1.80 0.67 -9.55
C GLN A 146 2.32 -0.72 -9.93
N ARG A 147 1.44 -1.66 -10.29
CA ARG A 147 1.85 -2.99 -10.74
C ARG A 147 2.71 -2.95 -12.00
N GLU A 148 2.33 -2.15 -12.99
CA GLU A 148 3.11 -1.95 -14.22
C GLU A 148 4.50 -1.39 -13.94
N GLU A 149 4.61 -0.42 -13.03
CA GLU A 149 5.90 0.15 -12.61
C GLU A 149 6.78 -0.89 -11.88
N GLU A 150 6.21 -1.70 -10.98
CA GLU A 150 6.90 -2.80 -10.31
C GLU A 150 7.37 -3.88 -11.30
N GLU A 151 6.52 -4.27 -12.24
CA GLU A 151 6.86 -5.23 -13.29
C GLU A 151 7.97 -4.70 -14.20
N ALA A 152 7.93 -3.42 -14.58
CA ALA A 152 9.00 -2.78 -15.35
C ALA A 152 10.32 -2.77 -14.59
N GLN A 153 10.32 -2.54 -13.28
CA GLN A 153 11.51 -2.63 -12.45
C GLN A 153 12.07 -4.07 -12.39
N ILE A 154 11.19 -5.07 -12.21
CA ILE A 154 11.58 -6.48 -12.22
C ILE A 154 12.19 -6.86 -13.57
N GLN A 155 11.60 -6.43 -14.68
CA GLN A 155 12.13 -6.67 -16.02
C GLN A 155 13.51 -6.01 -16.20
N LYS A 156 13.71 -4.76 -15.74
CA LYS A 156 15.02 -4.11 -15.73
C LYS A 156 16.05 -4.91 -14.94
N MET A 157 15.71 -5.36 -13.73
CA MET A 157 16.60 -6.17 -12.91
C MET A 157 16.94 -7.51 -13.57
N LYS A 158 15.96 -8.19 -14.19
CA LYS A 158 16.20 -9.42 -14.98
C LYS A 158 17.12 -9.17 -16.17
N ASN A 159 16.94 -8.06 -16.89
CA ASN A 159 17.79 -7.71 -18.04
C ASN A 159 19.24 -7.42 -17.61
N ILE A 160 19.43 -6.72 -16.48
CA ILE A 160 20.75 -6.50 -15.90
C ILE A 160 21.42 -7.83 -15.52
N GLN A 161 20.68 -8.76 -14.92
CA GLN A 161 21.22 -10.08 -14.60
C GLN A 161 21.58 -10.89 -15.85
N ARG A 162 20.74 -10.85 -16.89
CA ARG A 162 21.04 -11.46 -18.20
C ARG A 162 22.32 -10.90 -18.81
N GLN A 163 22.47 -9.57 -18.86
CA GLN A 163 23.69 -8.94 -19.36
C GLN A 163 24.94 -9.31 -18.54
N LYS A 164 24.82 -9.44 -17.21
CA LYS A 164 25.91 -9.89 -16.35
C LYS A 164 26.30 -11.34 -16.65
N ALA A 165 25.31 -12.21 -16.87
CA ALA A 165 25.53 -13.61 -17.24
C ALA A 165 26.20 -13.72 -18.62
N GLU A 166 25.72 -12.98 -19.62
CA GLU A 166 26.29 -12.95 -20.97
C GLU A 166 27.75 -12.46 -20.96
N LYS A 167 28.05 -11.37 -20.23
CA LYS A 167 29.43 -10.89 -20.05
C LYS A 167 30.33 -11.93 -19.39
N LEU A 168 29.80 -12.70 -18.45
CA LEU A 168 30.56 -13.76 -17.77
C LEU A 168 30.81 -14.94 -18.71
N GLU A 169 29.81 -15.34 -19.49
CA GLU A 169 29.89 -16.41 -20.48
C GLU A 169 30.90 -16.06 -21.57
N GLU A 170 30.86 -14.84 -22.11
CA GLU A 170 31.80 -14.36 -23.11
C GLU A 170 33.24 -14.38 -22.57
N LYS A 171 33.44 -13.95 -21.32
CA LYS A 171 34.76 -14.06 -20.67
C LYS A 171 35.22 -15.52 -20.53
N LYS A 172 34.33 -16.44 -20.16
CA LYS A 172 34.64 -17.88 -20.11
C LYS A 172 35.00 -18.42 -21.48
N ARG A 173 34.25 -18.04 -22.51
CA ARG A 173 34.48 -18.43 -23.91
C ARG A 173 35.84 -17.94 -24.40
N GLN A 174 36.22 -16.70 -24.08
CA GLN A 174 37.55 -16.16 -24.38
C GLN A 174 38.66 -16.92 -23.66
N GLN A 175 38.51 -17.20 -22.37
CA GLN A 175 39.48 -18.01 -21.62
C GLN A 175 39.59 -19.44 -22.16
N GLU A 176 38.46 -20.05 -22.54
CA GLU A 176 38.46 -21.37 -23.14
C GLU A 176 39.10 -21.38 -24.52
N ALA A 177 38.84 -20.36 -25.35
CA ALA A 177 39.53 -20.20 -26.63
C ALA A 177 41.05 -20.04 -26.44
N GLN A 178 41.49 -19.27 -25.45
CA GLN A 178 42.91 -19.15 -25.09
C GLN A 178 43.50 -20.50 -24.66
N ARG A 179 42.81 -21.23 -23.77
CA ARG A 179 43.21 -22.59 -23.40
C ARG A 179 43.27 -23.50 -24.62
N GLN A 180 42.27 -23.49 -25.49
CA GLN A 180 42.27 -24.30 -26.71
C GLN A 180 43.48 -23.98 -27.59
N ILE A 181 43.84 -22.71 -27.76
CA ILE A 181 45.04 -22.31 -28.52
C ILE A 181 46.31 -22.84 -27.84
N GLU A 182 46.49 -22.62 -26.54
CA GLU A 182 47.67 -23.07 -25.78
C GLU A 182 47.82 -24.60 -25.83
N TYR A 183 46.74 -25.33 -25.57
CA TYR A 183 46.74 -26.78 -25.57
C TYR A 183 46.62 -27.41 -26.97
N SER A 184 46.33 -26.63 -28.02
CA SER A 184 46.19 -27.16 -29.39
C SER A 184 47.52 -27.72 -29.91
N GLY A 185 48.63 -27.04 -29.62
CA GLY A 185 49.96 -27.48 -30.02
C GLY A 185 50.37 -28.78 -29.33
N ASP A 186 50.20 -28.86 -28.02
CA ASP A 186 50.53 -30.07 -27.24
C ASP A 186 49.60 -31.23 -27.56
N ARG A 187 48.31 -30.95 -27.83
CA ARG A 187 47.36 -31.95 -28.31
C ARG A 187 47.78 -32.46 -29.68
N TYR A 188 48.17 -31.58 -30.60
CA TYR A 188 48.64 -31.96 -31.93
C TYR A 188 49.91 -32.81 -31.85
N ARG A 189 50.90 -32.41 -31.04
CA ARG A 189 52.13 -33.19 -30.79
C ARG A 189 51.82 -34.56 -30.21
N ARG A 190 51.08 -34.64 -29.11
CA ARG A 190 50.72 -35.93 -28.49
C ARG A 190 49.91 -36.82 -29.42
N ASN A 191 49.02 -36.24 -30.24
CA ASN A 191 48.24 -37.01 -31.20
C ASN A 191 49.12 -37.54 -32.35
N ASN A 192 50.07 -36.75 -32.85
CA ASN A 192 51.04 -37.23 -33.84
C ASN A 192 51.97 -38.29 -33.24
N GLU A 193 52.48 -38.10 -32.02
CA GLU A 193 53.28 -39.12 -31.34
C GLU A 193 52.49 -40.43 -31.15
N PHE A 194 51.20 -40.33 -30.87
CA PHE A 194 50.31 -41.50 -30.79
C PHE A 194 50.11 -42.15 -32.15
N LEU A 195 49.88 -41.39 -33.22
CA LEU A 195 49.74 -41.89 -34.58
C LEU A 195 51.05 -42.49 -35.11
N ASP A 196 52.21 -41.93 -34.75
CA ASP A 196 53.53 -42.46 -35.09
C ASP A 196 53.80 -43.77 -34.35
N ARG A 197 53.41 -43.87 -33.08
CA ARG A 197 53.46 -45.15 -32.34
C ARG A 197 52.52 -46.18 -32.95
N LEU A 198 51.32 -45.77 -33.36
CA LEU A 198 50.38 -46.65 -34.03
C LEU A 198 50.89 -47.10 -35.40
N SER A 199 51.48 -46.21 -36.20
CA SER A 199 52.02 -46.55 -37.52
C SER A 199 53.25 -47.45 -37.42
N LEU A 200 54.08 -47.28 -36.38
CA LEU A 200 55.17 -48.19 -36.01
C LEU A 200 54.64 -49.57 -35.61
N THR A 201 53.51 -49.64 -34.90
CA THR A 201 52.85 -50.92 -34.61
C THR A 201 52.13 -51.48 -35.84
N GLU A 202 51.56 -50.67 -36.73
CA GLU A 202 50.94 -51.13 -37.98
C GLU A 202 51.98 -51.69 -38.95
N THR A 203 53.20 -51.13 -39.01
CA THR A 203 54.32 -51.73 -39.76
C THR A 203 54.81 -53.05 -39.15
N SER A 204 54.60 -53.26 -37.84
CA SER A 204 54.81 -54.55 -37.16
C SER A 204 53.66 -55.54 -37.36
N TYR A 205 52.44 -55.06 -37.64
CA TYR A 205 51.24 -55.89 -37.78
C TYR A 205 50.76 -56.05 -39.24
N GLN A 206 51.46 -55.48 -40.23
CA GLN A 206 51.16 -55.76 -41.64
C GLN A 206 51.69 -57.11 -42.16
N ASN A 207 52.44 -57.86 -41.35
CA ASN A 207 52.83 -59.25 -41.67
C ASN A 207 51.95 -60.32 -41.01
N GLN A 208 50.90 -59.93 -40.29
CA GLN A 208 49.93 -60.86 -39.72
C GLN A 208 48.56 -60.21 -39.71
N THR A 209 47.61 -60.85 -40.40
CA THR A 209 46.17 -60.53 -40.50
C THR A 209 45.72 -59.76 -41.76
N GLN A 210 45.77 -60.44 -42.91
CA GLN A 210 44.51 -60.65 -43.62
C GLN A 210 43.56 -61.38 -42.66
N GLU A 211 42.30 -60.93 -42.60
CA GLU A 211 41.24 -61.37 -41.68
C GLU A 211 41.07 -60.48 -40.43
N CYS A 212 40.25 -59.43 -40.56
CA CYS A 212 39.19 -59.08 -39.59
C CYS A 212 38.38 -57.87 -40.10
N SER A 213 37.64 -58.05 -41.19
CA SER A 213 36.69 -57.05 -41.72
C SER A 213 35.37 -56.95 -40.93
N GLY A 214 35.28 -57.51 -39.72
CA GLY A 214 34.03 -57.66 -38.96
C GLY A 214 33.65 -56.53 -37.99
N ASN A 215 34.56 -55.61 -37.63
CA ASN A 215 34.34 -54.72 -36.48
C ASN A 215 33.79 -53.32 -36.81
N ALA A 216 34.03 -52.79 -38.01
CA ALA A 216 33.54 -51.45 -38.39
C ALA A 216 32.01 -51.41 -38.62
N TYR A 217 31.42 -52.52 -39.09
CA TYR A 217 29.98 -52.62 -39.36
C TYR A 217 29.15 -52.67 -38.07
N LYS A 218 29.60 -53.41 -37.05
CA LYS A 218 28.95 -53.45 -35.72
C LYS A 218 29.00 -52.10 -34.99
N ALA A 219 30.12 -51.40 -35.04
CA ALA A 219 30.22 -50.06 -34.45
C ALA A 219 29.32 -49.04 -35.14
N ARG A 220 29.11 -49.16 -36.46
CA ARG A 220 28.21 -48.30 -37.24
C ARG A 220 26.74 -48.58 -36.91
N ILE A 221 26.35 -49.85 -36.79
CA ILE A 221 25.00 -50.25 -36.37
C ILE A 221 24.68 -49.72 -34.97
N GLN A 222 25.57 -49.93 -33.98
CA GLN A 222 25.35 -49.41 -32.63
C GLN A 222 25.25 -47.87 -32.58
N ARG A 223 26.01 -47.18 -33.43
CA ARG A 223 25.95 -45.72 -33.52
C ARG A 223 24.66 -45.22 -34.17
N GLU A 224 24.12 -45.94 -35.15
CA GLU A 224 22.81 -45.64 -35.74
C GLU A 224 21.66 -45.98 -34.80
N GLU A 225 21.73 -47.11 -34.08
CA GLU A 225 20.76 -47.47 -33.04
C GLU A 225 20.71 -46.41 -31.94
N TYR A 226 21.88 -45.92 -31.50
CA TYR A 226 21.94 -44.84 -30.53
C TYR A 226 21.33 -43.53 -31.05
N LYS A 227 21.60 -43.16 -32.30
CA LYS A 227 20.99 -41.98 -32.94
C LYS A 227 19.48 -42.13 -33.14
N ASN A 228 19.02 -43.34 -33.47
CA ASN A 228 17.59 -43.63 -33.63
C ASN A 228 16.87 -43.60 -32.28
N LYS A 229 17.50 -44.08 -31.21
CA LYS A 229 16.98 -43.98 -29.85
C LYS A 229 16.85 -42.52 -29.40
N GLN A 230 17.86 -41.68 -29.67
CA GLN A 230 17.77 -40.25 -29.37
C GLN A 230 16.66 -39.55 -30.16
N ARG A 231 16.51 -39.84 -31.46
CA ARG A 231 15.39 -39.30 -32.25
C ARG A 231 14.02 -39.75 -31.72
N ALA A 232 13.89 -41.02 -31.33
CA ALA A 232 12.65 -41.53 -30.74
C ALA A 232 12.32 -40.87 -29.38
N GLU A 233 13.34 -40.62 -28.55
CA GLU A 233 13.18 -39.90 -27.28
C GLU A 233 12.81 -38.42 -27.49
N GLU A 234 13.41 -37.75 -28.48
CA GLU A 234 13.06 -36.38 -28.88
C GLU A 234 11.64 -36.29 -29.45
N GLU A 235 11.26 -37.22 -30.33
CA GLU A 235 9.90 -37.31 -30.88
C GLU A 235 8.87 -37.60 -29.78
N ALA A 236 9.19 -38.47 -28.82
CA ALA A 236 8.34 -38.73 -27.66
C ALA A 236 8.18 -37.50 -26.77
N MET A 237 9.25 -36.72 -26.54
CA MET A 237 9.17 -35.44 -25.84
C MET A 237 8.29 -34.43 -26.59
N ILE A 238 8.42 -34.34 -27.91
CA ILE A 238 7.57 -33.45 -28.72
C ILE A 238 6.10 -33.87 -28.66
N GLN A 239 5.81 -35.18 -28.70
CA GLN A 239 4.44 -35.66 -28.55
C GLN A 239 3.87 -35.43 -27.15
N ALA A 240 4.68 -35.62 -26.10
CA ALA A 240 4.28 -35.33 -24.73
C ALA A 240 3.99 -33.83 -24.54
N ALA A 241 4.85 -32.95 -25.08
CA ALA A 241 4.66 -31.50 -25.04
C ALA A 241 3.37 -31.07 -25.78
N LYS A 242 3.09 -31.65 -26.96
CA LYS A 242 1.85 -31.40 -27.69
C LYS A 242 0.60 -31.86 -26.93
N LEU A 243 0.69 -33.01 -26.24
CA LEU A 243 -0.40 -33.53 -25.42
C LEU A 243 -0.66 -32.63 -24.20
N GLU A 244 0.42 -32.15 -23.57
CA GLU A 244 0.33 -31.21 -22.45
C GLU A 244 -0.27 -29.87 -22.90
N GLU A 245 0.14 -29.35 -24.05
CA GLU A 245 -0.43 -28.13 -24.63
C GLU A 245 -1.92 -28.29 -24.95
N LYS A 246 -2.31 -29.44 -25.51
CA LYS A 246 -3.72 -29.79 -25.74
C LYS A 246 -4.51 -29.89 -24.43
N ALA A 247 -3.92 -30.44 -23.36
CA ALA A 247 -4.55 -30.50 -22.05
C ALA A 247 -4.72 -29.09 -21.44
N ARG A 248 -3.73 -28.19 -21.60
CA ARG A 248 -3.84 -26.79 -21.20
C ARG A 248 -4.94 -26.05 -21.97
N GLN A 249 -5.07 -26.30 -23.27
CA GLN A 249 -6.16 -25.75 -24.08
C GLN A 249 -7.53 -26.23 -23.59
N GLN A 250 -7.69 -27.52 -23.33
CA GLN A 250 -8.93 -28.08 -22.78
C GLN A 250 -9.27 -27.49 -21.41
N GLU A 251 -8.28 -27.25 -20.56
CA GLU A 251 -8.50 -26.65 -19.25
C GLU A 251 -8.91 -25.17 -19.37
N LEU A 252 -8.31 -24.42 -20.30
CA LEU A 252 -8.75 -23.06 -20.63
C LEU A 252 -10.18 -23.04 -21.15
N GLU A 253 -10.55 -23.96 -22.04
CA GLU A 253 -11.92 -24.10 -22.55
C GLU A 253 -12.90 -24.41 -21.41
N ARG A 254 -12.54 -25.30 -20.48
CA ARG A 254 -13.36 -25.58 -19.29
C ARG A 254 -13.53 -24.34 -18.41
N GLN A 255 -12.47 -23.57 -18.21
CA GLN A 255 -12.54 -22.33 -17.44
C GLN A 255 -13.43 -21.29 -18.13
N MET A 256 -13.30 -21.12 -19.44
CA MET A 256 -14.14 -20.23 -20.23
C MET A 256 -15.61 -20.65 -20.15
N LYS A 257 -15.90 -21.93 -20.36
CA LYS A 257 -17.26 -22.48 -20.25
C LYS A 257 -17.83 -22.30 -18.84
N TRP A 258 -17.03 -22.50 -17.80
CA TRP A 258 -17.46 -22.26 -16.42
C TRP A 258 -17.80 -20.79 -16.16
N GLN A 259 -17.02 -19.86 -16.72
CA GLN A 259 -17.33 -18.43 -16.64
C GLN A 259 -18.61 -18.08 -17.41
N GLU A 260 -18.81 -18.68 -18.58
CA GLU A 260 -20.03 -18.51 -19.38
C GLU A 260 -21.26 -19.05 -18.64
N ASP A 261 -21.21 -20.26 -18.09
CA ASP A 261 -22.30 -20.84 -17.30
C ASP A 261 -22.61 -19.98 -16.06
N LYS A 262 -21.57 -19.43 -15.42
CA LYS A 262 -21.73 -18.49 -14.30
C LYS A 262 -22.39 -17.18 -14.75
N TYR A 263 -22.03 -16.67 -15.92
CA TYR A 263 -22.65 -15.48 -16.49
C TYR A 263 -24.11 -15.73 -16.87
N GLN A 264 -24.41 -16.89 -17.46
CA GLN A 264 -25.75 -17.30 -17.84
C GLN A 264 -26.67 -17.53 -16.64
N THR A 265 -26.16 -18.17 -15.58
CA THR A 265 -26.92 -18.35 -14.34
C THR A 265 -27.19 -17.01 -13.65
N ASN A 266 -26.20 -16.11 -13.61
CA ASN A 266 -26.40 -14.75 -13.10
C ASN A 266 -27.39 -13.95 -13.96
N SER A 267 -27.32 -14.03 -15.29
CA SER A 267 -28.24 -13.30 -16.17
C SER A 267 -29.65 -13.88 -16.13
N ALA A 268 -29.80 -15.21 -16.03
CA ALA A 268 -31.08 -15.88 -15.82
C ALA A 268 -31.72 -15.48 -14.49
N PHE A 269 -30.92 -15.41 -13.40
CA PHE A 269 -31.38 -14.92 -12.11
C PHE A 269 -31.81 -13.45 -12.18
N LEU A 270 -31.05 -12.60 -12.86
CA LEU A 270 -31.41 -11.18 -13.05
C LEU A 270 -32.67 -11.02 -13.91
N ASN A 271 -32.87 -11.86 -14.93
CA ASN A 271 -34.09 -11.90 -15.73
C ASN A 271 -35.29 -12.47 -14.95
N GLN A 272 -35.07 -13.35 -13.98
CA GLN A 272 -36.13 -13.84 -13.10
C GLN A 272 -36.54 -12.80 -12.05
N MET A 273 -35.62 -11.91 -11.66
CA MET A 273 -35.86 -10.77 -10.76
C MET A 273 -36.37 -9.52 -11.50
N SER A 274 -36.35 -9.53 -12.83
CA SER A 274 -37.03 -8.58 -13.69
C SER A 274 -38.53 -8.88 -13.61
N TRP A 275 -39.22 -8.29 -12.62
CA TRP A 275 -40.66 -8.39 -12.49
C TRP A 275 -41.33 -8.11 -13.84
N PRO A 276 -42.35 -8.89 -14.26
CA PRO A 276 -43.17 -8.47 -15.37
C PRO A 276 -43.71 -7.09 -15.01
N ALA A 277 -43.68 -6.16 -15.96
CA ALA A 277 -44.44 -4.93 -15.85
C ALA A 277 -45.93 -5.32 -15.88
N GLU A 278 -46.43 -5.82 -14.76
CA GLU A 278 -47.85 -5.96 -14.50
C GLU A 278 -48.41 -4.55 -14.53
N SER A 279 -49.22 -4.31 -15.56
CA SER A 279 -50.03 -3.12 -15.70
C SER A 279 -50.79 -2.89 -14.40
N TYR A 280 -50.56 -1.71 -13.84
CA TYR A 280 -51.12 -1.20 -12.60
C TYR A 280 -52.61 -0.86 -12.77
N GLU A 281 -53.46 -1.86 -13.07
CA GLU A 281 -54.91 -1.66 -13.28
C GLU A 281 -55.82 -2.71 -12.62
N GLU A 282 -55.30 -3.62 -11.79
CA GLU A 282 -56.13 -4.67 -11.18
C GLU A 282 -55.96 -4.73 -9.65
N TYR A 283 -56.29 -3.63 -8.95
CA TYR A 283 -56.40 -3.61 -7.48
C TYR A 283 -57.50 -2.64 -7.00
N GLU A 284 -58.74 -2.81 -7.48
CA GLU A 284 -59.93 -2.16 -6.87
C GLU A 284 -61.15 -3.08 -6.73
N GLU A 285 -60.95 -4.36 -6.43
CA GLU A 285 -62.09 -5.24 -6.15
C GLU A 285 -61.71 -6.25 -5.07
N TYR A 286 -61.77 -5.89 -3.79
CA TYR A 286 -61.97 -6.85 -2.67
C TYR A 286 -62.10 -6.10 -1.33
N THR A 287 -63.24 -5.46 -1.08
CA THR A 287 -63.72 -5.21 0.28
C THR A 287 -65.25 -5.24 0.30
N ASN A 288 -65.85 -6.44 0.29
CA ASN A 288 -67.24 -6.66 0.69
C ASN A 288 -67.43 -8.13 1.03
N GLN A 289 -66.96 -8.57 2.20
CA GLN A 289 -67.38 -9.84 2.80
C GLN A 289 -67.13 -9.84 4.33
N SER A 290 -68.26 -9.73 5.05
CA SER A 290 -68.60 -10.33 6.35
C SER A 290 -67.60 -10.29 7.52
N ASP A 291 -67.99 -9.51 8.54
CA ASP A 291 -67.38 -9.26 9.86
C ASP A 291 -67.58 -10.37 10.91
N GLU A 292 -67.45 -11.65 10.57
CA GLU A 292 -67.51 -12.72 11.58
C GLU A 292 -66.28 -13.63 11.39
N ASP A 293 -65.39 -13.62 12.38
CA ASP A 293 -64.17 -14.45 12.52
C ASP A 293 -62.82 -13.91 11.98
N LEU A 294 -62.56 -12.60 12.07
CA LEU A 294 -61.21 -12.04 11.84
C LEU A 294 -60.43 -11.89 13.17
N PRO A 295 -59.27 -12.57 13.35
CA PRO A 295 -58.36 -12.34 14.46
C PRO A 295 -58.01 -10.85 14.55
N THR A 296 -58.17 -10.27 15.74
CA THR A 296 -58.00 -8.85 16.06
C THR A 296 -56.83 -8.24 15.28
N ALA A 297 -57.10 -7.30 14.36
CA ALA A 297 -56.11 -6.68 13.46
C ALA A 297 -54.85 -6.11 14.16
N TRP A 298 -54.92 -5.86 15.47
CA TRP A 298 -53.79 -5.48 16.32
C TRP A 298 -52.77 -6.60 16.57
N ALA A 299 -53.20 -7.87 16.66
CA ALA A 299 -52.31 -9.02 16.82
C ALA A 299 -51.49 -9.27 15.54
N LEU A 300 -52.14 -9.22 14.37
CA LEU A 300 -51.47 -9.29 13.07
C LEU A 300 -50.47 -8.14 12.87
N ASN A 301 -50.77 -6.91 13.33
CA ASN A 301 -49.82 -5.79 13.27
C ASN A 301 -48.62 -5.96 14.23
N HIS A 302 -48.86 -6.52 15.41
CA HIS A 302 -47.80 -6.81 16.38
C HIS A 302 -46.87 -7.90 15.84
N ASP A 303 -47.42 -9.00 15.34
CA ASP A 303 -46.64 -10.13 14.82
C ASP A 303 -45.86 -9.72 13.57
N TYR A 304 -46.45 -8.94 12.67
CA TYR A 304 -45.73 -8.33 11.53
C TYR A 304 -44.56 -7.45 11.96
N ARG A 305 -44.72 -6.63 13.02
CA ARG A 305 -43.61 -5.83 13.57
C ARG A 305 -42.51 -6.69 14.19
N GLN A 306 -42.88 -7.80 14.85
CA GLN A 306 -41.89 -8.72 15.42
C GLN A 306 -41.15 -9.47 14.32
N GLU A 307 -41.86 -9.96 13.30
CA GLU A 307 -41.25 -10.60 12.13
C GLU A 307 -40.30 -9.67 11.39
N LYS A 308 -40.68 -8.38 11.23
CA LYS A 308 -39.79 -7.38 10.63
C LYS A 308 -38.50 -7.20 11.44
N LYS A 309 -38.58 -7.14 12.77
CA LYS A 309 -37.39 -7.08 13.64
C LYS A 309 -36.53 -8.33 13.52
N VAL A 310 -37.15 -9.51 13.44
CA VAL A 310 -36.43 -10.79 13.28
C VAL A 310 -35.78 -10.89 11.89
N GLN A 311 -36.41 -10.36 10.85
CA GLN A 311 -35.82 -10.26 9.52
C GLN A 311 -34.63 -9.30 9.49
N GLU A 312 -34.76 -8.12 10.11
CA GLU A 312 -33.66 -7.16 10.26
C GLU A 312 -32.48 -7.75 11.04
N GLN A 313 -32.75 -8.50 12.12
CA GLN A 313 -31.72 -9.22 12.88
C GLN A 313 -31.03 -10.30 12.04
N ARG A 314 -31.79 -11.10 11.27
CA ARG A 314 -31.22 -12.11 10.38
C ARG A 314 -30.33 -11.50 9.30
N GLN A 315 -30.74 -10.39 8.70
CA GLN A 315 -29.91 -9.67 7.73
C GLN A 315 -28.61 -9.14 8.37
N LEU A 316 -28.71 -8.61 9.60
CA LEU A 316 -27.54 -8.16 10.34
C LEU A 316 -26.57 -9.31 10.66
N GLU A 317 -27.09 -10.48 11.05
CA GLU A 317 -26.28 -11.68 11.29
C GLU A 317 -25.62 -12.21 10.02
N GLN A 318 -26.35 -12.25 8.89
CA GLN A 318 -25.78 -12.60 7.59
C GLN A 318 -24.64 -11.65 7.20
N MET A 319 -24.85 -10.33 7.33
CA MET A 319 -23.81 -9.33 7.08
C MET A 319 -22.58 -9.53 8.00
N LYS A 320 -22.78 -9.88 9.27
CA LYS A 320 -21.68 -10.16 10.20
C LYS A 320 -20.93 -11.44 9.82
N GLU A 321 -21.65 -12.46 9.37
CA GLU A 321 -21.04 -13.73 8.96
C GLU A 321 -20.25 -13.57 7.66
N GLU A 322 -20.76 -12.82 6.69
CA GLU A 322 -20.01 -12.45 5.49
C GLU A 322 -18.73 -11.67 5.81
N GLN A 323 -18.80 -10.73 6.76
CA GLN A 323 -17.62 -10.02 7.25
C GLN A 323 -16.60 -10.97 7.89
N ARG A 324 -17.07 -11.95 8.68
CA ARG A 324 -16.19 -12.98 9.25
C ARG A 324 -15.54 -13.84 8.17
N ILE A 325 -16.31 -14.33 7.21
CA ILE A 325 -15.80 -15.14 6.09
C ILE A 325 -14.76 -14.35 5.29
N MET A 326 -15.03 -13.06 5.01
CA MET A 326 -14.08 -12.20 4.31
C MET A 326 -12.80 -11.98 5.14
N ALA A 327 -12.91 -11.78 6.46
CA ALA A 327 -11.77 -11.66 7.36
C ALA A 327 -10.93 -12.96 7.41
N LEU A 328 -11.59 -14.13 7.50
CA LEU A 328 -10.92 -15.43 7.46
C LEU A 328 -10.21 -15.66 6.13
N SER A 329 -10.85 -15.34 5.01
CA SER A 329 -10.22 -15.42 3.68
C SER A 329 -9.00 -14.49 3.54
N HIS A 330 -9.06 -13.30 4.14
CA HIS A 330 -7.92 -12.38 4.15
C HIS A 330 -6.78 -12.89 5.03
N ALA A 331 -7.08 -13.39 6.22
CA ALA A 331 -6.11 -14.00 7.13
C ALA A 331 -5.43 -15.21 6.49
N TYR A 332 -6.19 -16.08 5.83
CA TYR A 332 -5.65 -17.22 5.09
C TYR A 332 -4.68 -16.80 3.98
N ARG A 333 -5.05 -15.79 3.18
CA ARG A 333 -4.15 -15.24 2.15
C ARG A 333 -2.90 -14.58 2.74
N GLN A 334 -3.01 -13.96 3.91
CA GLN A 334 -1.86 -13.40 4.61
C GLN A 334 -0.93 -14.51 5.12
N GLU A 335 -1.49 -15.59 5.67
CA GLU A 335 -0.71 -16.73 6.15
C GLU A 335 0.03 -17.44 5.02
N GLN A 336 -0.62 -17.64 3.86
CA GLN A 336 0.02 -18.15 2.66
C GLN A 336 1.23 -17.31 2.25
N LYS A 337 1.07 -15.97 2.18
CA LYS A 337 2.19 -15.05 1.89
C LYS A 337 3.30 -15.14 2.94
N ALA A 338 2.95 -15.28 4.21
CA ALA A 338 3.93 -15.43 5.28
C ALA A 338 4.69 -16.76 5.19
N GLN A 339 4.03 -17.85 4.81
CA GLN A 339 4.66 -19.14 4.56
C GLN A 339 5.63 -19.08 3.38
N GLU A 340 5.24 -18.47 2.26
CA GLU A 340 6.11 -18.23 1.10
C GLU A 340 7.36 -17.41 1.49
N GLN A 341 7.18 -16.36 2.31
CA GLN A 341 8.29 -15.55 2.80
C GLN A 341 9.25 -16.36 3.70
N ARG A 342 8.73 -17.22 4.57
CA ARG A 342 9.55 -18.12 5.40
C ARG A 342 10.35 -19.09 4.54
N GLN A 343 9.73 -19.69 3.53
CA GLN A 343 10.44 -20.58 2.59
C GLN A 343 11.54 -19.84 1.83
N LEU A 344 11.26 -18.63 1.35
CA LEU A 344 12.27 -17.80 0.68
C LEU A 344 13.43 -17.44 1.61
N GLN A 345 13.15 -17.15 2.88
CA GLN A 345 14.18 -16.89 3.87
C GLN A 345 15.03 -18.13 4.13
N GLN A 346 14.43 -19.31 4.28
CA GLN A 346 15.14 -20.58 4.42
C GLN A 346 16.07 -20.84 3.22
N MET A 347 15.58 -20.68 1.99
CA MET A 347 16.42 -20.83 0.79
C MET A 347 17.60 -19.86 0.77
N LYS A 348 17.40 -18.61 1.20
CA LYS A 348 18.50 -17.62 1.31
C LYS A 348 19.52 -18.01 2.37
N GLU A 349 19.07 -18.50 3.53
CA GLU A 349 19.96 -18.98 4.59
C GLU A 349 20.73 -20.23 4.16
N GLU A 350 20.10 -21.16 3.45
CA GLU A 350 20.79 -22.31 2.87
C GLU A 350 21.85 -21.92 1.84
N GLN A 351 21.54 -20.94 0.97
CA GLN A 351 22.54 -20.41 0.04
C GLN A 351 23.72 -19.77 0.80
N ARG A 352 23.45 -19.02 1.87
CA ARG A 352 24.51 -18.46 2.74
C ARG A 352 25.35 -19.56 3.39
N ARG A 353 24.73 -20.60 3.95
CA ARG A 353 25.44 -21.76 4.52
C ARG A 353 26.31 -22.46 3.48
N LYS A 354 25.80 -22.64 2.26
CA LYS A 354 26.56 -23.22 1.15
C LYS A 354 27.76 -22.34 0.77
N SER A 355 27.60 -21.02 0.69
CA SER A 355 28.72 -20.12 0.41
C SER A 355 29.75 -20.10 1.54
N GLU A 356 29.31 -20.10 2.80
CA GLU A 356 30.22 -20.16 3.96
C GLU A 356 31.05 -21.45 3.94
N LEU A 357 30.44 -22.58 3.58
CA LEU A 357 31.16 -23.86 3.49
C LEU A 357 32.21 -23.85 2.38
N LEU A 358 31.92 -23.23 1.23
CA LEU A 358 32.89 -23.04 0.15
C LEU A 358 34.04 -22.10 0.55
N ASP A 359 33.74 -21.04 1.30
CA ASP A 359 34.78 -20.13 1.79
C ASP A 359 35.66 -20.82 2.83
N VAL A 360 35.09 -21.64 3.72
CA VAL A 360 35.84 -22.44 4.70
C VAL A 360 36.76 -23.46 4.01
N THR A 361 36.28 -24.19 3.00
CA THR A 361 37.13 -25.15 2.26
C THR A 361 38.24 -24.44 1.50
N ARG A 362 37.94 -23.29 0.88
CA ARG A 362 38.95 -22.45 0.22
C ARG A 362 40.01 -21.95 1.20
N ILE A 363 39.62 -21.44 2.37
CA ILE A 363 40.54 -20.98 3.40
C ILE A 363 41.42 -22.13 3.89
N LYS A 364 40.87 -23.34 4.05
CA LYS A 364 41.63 -24.52 4.47
C LYS A 364 42.68 -24.90 3.42
N GLN A 365 42.30 -24.97 2.15
CA GLN A 365 43.23 -25.24 1.05
C GLN A 365 44.33 -24.18 0.97
N GLU A 366 44.00 -22.90 1.10
CA GLU A 366 45.01 -21.83 1.08
C GLU A 366 45.98 -21.94 2.27
N LYS A 367 45.48 -22.30 3.46
CA LYS A 367 46.34 -22.56 4.64
C LYS A 367 47.27 -23.75 4.41
N GLU A 368 46.77 -24.84 3.83
CA GLU A 368 47.58 -26.02 3.49
C GLU A 368 48.64 -25.65 2.45
N SER A 369 48.29 -24.92 1.38
CA SER A 369 49.26 -24.45 0.38
C SER A 369 50.31 -23.50 0.97
N ARG A 370 49.92 -22.62 1.90
CA ARG A 370 50.87 -21.74 2.62
C ARG A 370 51.80 -22.54 3.53
N LEU A 371 51.29 -23.60 4.17
CA LEU A 371 52.09 -24.48 5.02
C LEU A 371 53.11 -25.26 4.18
N THR A 372 52.70 -25.83 3.04
CA THR A 372 53.61 -26.54 2.13
C THR A 372 54.67 -25.59 1.57
N GLU A 373 54.29 -24.37 1.19
CA GLU A 373 55.25 -23.36 0.73
C GLU A 373 56.25 -22.98 1.84
N GLN A 374 55.79 -22.87 3.09
CA GLN A 374 56.66 -22.60 4.23
C GLN A 374 57.61 -23.77 4.51
N GLU A 375 57.14 -25.02 4.43
CA GLU A 375 57.98 -26.21 4.56
C GLU A 375 59.02 -26.31 3.44
N GLU A 376 58.64 -26.03 2.20
CA GLU A 376 59.58 -25.96 1.08
C GLU A 376 60.62 -24.88 1.29
N ARG A 377 60.22 -23.68 1.71
CA ARG A 377 61.15 -22.60 2.07
C ARG A 377 62.14 -23.06 3.16
N ARG A 378 61.67 -23.80 4.18
CA ARG A 378 62.55 -24.37 5.22
C ARG A 378 63.49 -25.43 4.66
N ARG A 379 63.00 -26.34 3.82
CA ARG A 379 63.83 -27.37 3.17
C ARG A 379 64.92 -26.76 2.29
N VAL A 380 64.56 -25.77 1.47
CA VAL A 380 65.52 -25.05 0.61
C VAL A 380 66.54 -24.30 1.45
N ASN A 381 66.11 -23.63 2.53
CA ASN A 381 67.02 -22.92 3.42
C ASN A 381 67.96 -23.89 4.15
N ASN A 382 67.46 -25.02 4.64
CA ASN A 382 68.30 -26.06 5.25
C ASN A 382 69.29 -26.67 4.24
N ALA A 383 68.84 -27.02 3.04
CA ALA A 383 69.73 -27.53 1.98
C ALA A 383 70.79 -26.49 1.57
N PHE A 384 70.45 -25.21 1.59
CA PHE A 384 71.39 -24.12 1.37
C PHE A 384 72.42 -24.03 2.50
N LEU A 385 72.00 -24.13 3.77
CA LEU A 385 72.88 -24.16 4.94
C LEU A 385 73.82 -25.38 4.92
N ASP A 386 73.32 -26.58 4.60
CA ASP A 386 74.13 -27.80 4.49
C ASP A 386 75.19 -27.65 3.39
N ARG A 387 74.85 -26.99 2.28
CA ARG A 387 75.80 -26.69 1.19
C ARG A 387 76.85 -25.66 1.59
N LEU A 388 76.53 -24.74 2.50
CA LEU A 388 77.49 -23.80 3.07
C LEU A 388 78.41 -24.51 4.08
N GLN A 389 77.90 -25.42 4.90
CA GLN A 389 78.69 -26.15 5.89
C GLN A 389 79.58 -27.23 5.26
N GLY A 390 79.11 -27.93 4.23
CA GLY A 390 79.89 -28.91 3.47
C GLY A 390 81.07 -28.30 2.69
N LYS A 391 81.09 -26.98 2.48
CA LYS A 391 82.22 -26.26 1.89
C LYS A 391 83.34 -25.89 2.90
N ASN A 392 83.11 -26.08 4.21
CA ASN A 392 84.12 -25.82 5.25
C ASN A 392 84.90 -27.07 5.70
N TRP A 393 84.73 -28.21 5.02
CA TRP A 393 85.42 -29.48 5.31
C TRP A 393 86.45 -29.88 4.23
N GLY A 394 87.00 -28.91 3.52
CA GLY A 394 88.12 -29.09 2.60
C GLY A 394 89.26 -28.15 2.94
N ASN A 395 90.10 -28.56 3.90
CA ASN A 395 91.47 -28.09 4.10
C ASN A 395 92.33 -29.30 4.48
#